data_AF-A0A6P0VN32-F1
#
_entry.id   AF-A0A6P0VN32-F1
#
_cell.length_a   1.000
_cell.length_b   1.000
_cell.length_c   1.000
_cell.angle_alpha   90.00
_cell.angle_beta   90.00
_cell.angle_gamma   90.00
#
_symmetry.space_group_name_H-M   'P 1'
#
loop_
_entity.id
_entity.type
_entity.pdbx_description
1 polymer ?
#
loop_
_entity_poly.entity_id
_entity_poly.type
_entity_poly.pdbx_seq_one_letter_code
_entity_poly.pdbx_strand_id
1 'polypeptide(L)' 'MGDSGRLSVGIIGASGYGGVQLVRLLMEHPGVEVVYLGGNSSAGKQFSD' A
#
# COMPACT_ATOMS: atom_id res chain seq x y z
N MET A 1 -5.33 -9.51 -24.81
CA MET A 1 -5.38 -10.11 -23.47
C MET A 1 -4.01 -9.86 -22.84
N GLY A 2 -3.81 -8.67 -22.26
CA GLY A 2 -2.58 -8.38 -21.51
C GLY A 2 -2.72 -8.98 -20.12
N ASP A 3 -1.64 -9.60 -19.64
CA ASP A 3 -1.50 -10.26 -18.33
C ASP A 3 -2.51 -9.81 -17.26
N SER A 4 -3.37 -10.71 -16.79
CA SER A 4 -4.24 -10.49 -15.62
C SER A 4 -3.48 -10.61 -14.29
N GLY A 5 -2.23 -10.13 -14.26
CA GLY A 5 -1.43 -10.02 -13.04
C GLY A 5 -1.81 -8.76 -12.26
N ARG A 6 -1.77 -8.83 -10.92
CA ARG A 6 -1.97 -7.64 -10.08
C ARG A 6 -0.83 -6.64 -10.31
N LEU A 7 -1.15 -5.35 -10.38
CA LEU A 7 -0.16 -4.28 -10.44
C LEU A 7 0.50 -4.12 -9.08
N SER A 8 1.82 -4.30 -9.03
CA SER A 8 2.61 -4.05 -7.81
C SER A 8 2.72 -2.55 -7.53
N VAL A 9 2.30 -2.13 -6.33
CA VAL A 9 2.27 -0.72 -5.92
C VAL A 9 3.03 -0.52 -4.62
N GLY A 10 3.84 0.55 -4.57
CA GLY A 10 4.45 1.07 -3.34
C GLY A 10 3.76 2.36 -2.90
N ILE A 11 3.53 2.52 -1.59
CA ILE A 11 2.86 3.69 -1.00
C ILE A 11 3.84 4.43 -0.09
N ILE A 12 4.14 5.68 -0.41
CA ILE A 12 4.98 6.57 0.42
C ILE A 12 4.08 7.46 1.28
N GLY A 13 4.39 7.55 2.57
CA GLY A 13 3.53 8.24 3.55
C GLY A 13 2.34 7.39 3.98
N ALA A 14 2.49 6.07 3.99
CA ALA A 14 1.39 5.12 4.29
C ALA A 14 0.74 5.35 5.67
N SER A 15 1.49 5.85 6.65
CA SER A 15 1.01 6.15 8.01
C SER A 15 0.25 7.47 8.14
N GLY A 16 0.23 8.32 7.11
CA GLY A 16 -0.57 9.54 7.11
C GLY A 16 -2.07 9.25 6.96
N TYR A 17 -2.92 10.21 7.31
CA TYR A 17 -4.39 10.06 7.23
C TYR A 17 -4.87 9.55 5.86
N GLY A 18 -4.37 10.15 4.77
CA GLY A 18 -4.69 9.69 3.42
C GLY A 18 -4.03 8.36 3.04
N GLY A 19 -2.82 8.11 3.53
CA GLY A 19 -2.08 6.87 3.28
C GLY A 19 -2.81 5.66 3.82
N VAL A 20 -3.34 5.73 5.04
CA VAL A 20 -4.10 4.63 5.67
C VAL A 20 -5.38 4.33 4.90
N GLN A 21 -6.10 5.37 4.44
CA GLN A 21 -7.30 5.16 3.61
C GLN A 21 -6.95 4.54 2.25
N LEU A 22 -5.86 4.98 1.63
CA LEU A 22 -5.40 4.42 0.36
C LEU A 22 -5.02 2.94 0.50
N VAL A 23 -4.28 2.59 1.56
CA VAL A 23 -3.94 1.19 1.86
C VAL A 23 -5.23 0.36 2.00
N ARG A 24 -6.20 0.85 2.78
CA ARG A 24 -7.49 0.17 2.99
C ARG A 24 -8.22 -0.10 1.67
N LEU A 25 -8.32 0.91 0.80
CA LEU A 25 -8.98 0.77 -0.51
C LEU A 25 -8.25 -0.21 -1.44
N LEU A 26 -6.91 -0.17 -1.45
CA LEU A 26 -6.10 -1.01 -2.34
C LEU A 26 -5.98 -2.46 -1.86
N MET A 27 -6.11 -2.74 -0.55
CA MET A 27 -6.14 -4.11 -0.03
C MET A 27 -7.33 -4.91 -0.58
N GLU A 28 -8.43 -4.25 -0.95
CA GLU A 28 -9.62 -4.89 -1.52
C GLU A 28 -9.65 -4.84 -3.06
N HIS A 29 -8.63 -4.24 -3.71
CA HIS A 29 -8.64 -4.01 -5.14
C HIS A 29 -8.12 -5.23 -5.94
N PRO A 30 -8.93 -5.83 -6.84
CA PRO A 30 -8.59 -7.11 -7.47
C PRO A 30 -7.38 -7.04 -8.43
N GLY A 31 -7.09 -5.84 -8.96
CA GLY A 31 -6.00 -5.60 -9.90
C GLY A 31 -4.73 -5.01 -9.29
N VAL A 32 -4.63 -4.88 -7.96
CA VAL A 32 -3.47 -4.24 -7.30
C VAL A 32 -2.94 -5.14 -6.19
N GLU A 33 -1.63 -5.11 -6.01
CA GLU A 33 -0.93 -5.71 -4.88
C GLU A 33 -0.02 -4.65 -4.24
N VAL A 34 -0.26 -4.35 -2.97
CA VAL A 34 0.60 -3.41 -2.23
C VAL A 34 1.84 -4.17 -1.76
N VAL A 35 2.99 -3.88 -2.37
CA VAL A 35 4.26 -4.58 -2.12
C VAL A 35 5.23 -3.80 -1.24
N TYR A 36 4.96 -2.51 -1.01
CA TYR A 36 5.83 -1.65 -0.21
C TYR A 36 5.07 -0.53 0.49
N LEU A 37 5.37 -0.31 1.77
CA LEU A 37 4.87 0.80 2.56
C LEU A 37 6.07 1.60 3.10
N GLY A 38 6.20 2.84 2.64
CA GLY A 38 7.25 3.76 3.05
C GLY A 38 6.74 4.81 4.02
N GLY A 39 7.52 5.09 5.06
CA GLY A 39 7.31 6.21 5.97
C GLY A 39 8.65 6.68 6.53
N ASN A 40 8.78 7.97 6.84
CA ASN A 40 10.00 8.52 7.41
C ASN A 40 10.07 8.27 8.92
N SER A 41 9.16 8.89 9.68
CA SER A 41 9.09 8.77 11.15
C SER A 41 8.58 7.40 11.64
N SER A 42 7.96 6.61 10.75
CA SER A 42 7.44 5.28 11.04
C SER A 42 8.24 4.16 10.38
N ALA A 43 9.43 4.46 9.83
CA ALA A 43 10.31 3.45 9.25
C ALA A 43 10.63 2.35 10.30
N GLY A 44 10.57 1.09 9.88
CA GLY A 44 10.89 -0.07 10.72
C GLY A 44 9.79 -0.50 11.71
N LYS A 45 8.68 0.24 11.80
CA LYS A 45 7.50 -0.18 12.57
C LYS A 45 6.59 -1.06 11.71
N GLN A 46 5.84 -1.97 12.35
CA GLN A 46 4.76 -2.66 11.66
C GLN A 46 3.67 -1.66 11.31
N PHE A 47 3.05 -1.82 10.14
CA PHE A 47 1.95 -0.95 9.72
C PHE A 47 0.68 -1.14 10.58
N SER A 48 0.54 -2.32 11.20
CA SER A 48 -0.58 -2.67 12.08
C SER A 48 -0.34 -2.36 13.57
N ASP A 49 0.79 -1.74 13.91
CA ASP A 49 1.14 -1.30 15.28
C ASP A 49 0.50 0.06 15.61
#